data_AF-A0A2V9V065-F1
#
_entry.id   AF-A0A2V9V065-F1
#
_cell.length_a   1.000
_cell.length_b   1.000
_cell.length_c   1.000
_cell.angle_alpha   90.00
_cell.angle_beta   90.00
_cell.angle_gamma   90.00
#
_symmetry.space_group_name_H-M   'P 1'
#
loop_
_entity.id
_entity.type
_entity.pdbx_description
1 polymer ?
#
loop_
_entity_poly.entity_id
_entity_poly.type
_entity_poly.pdbx_seq_one_letter_code
_entity_poly.pdbx_strand_id
1 'polypeptide(L)'
;MSVDLPSFQTSKTTSIHNPTSALIACLVLACGMVAFSSMAYAQNRNSASWAPLTNLPPGGSVINMLLLSDGSVITQSGDDGQHWFKLTPDAHGSYLNGTWTTTAPMSFPRIYFS
;
A
#
# COMPACT_ATOMS: atom_id res chain seq x y z
N MET A 1 -41.74 -33.07 78.64
CA MET A 1 -40.41 -32.48 78.42
C MET A 1 -40.06 -32.74 76.97
N SER A 2 -40.46 -31.83 76.07
CA SER A 2 -40.25 -31.96 74.64
C SER A 2 -38.91 -31.34 74.30
N VAL A 3 -38.02 -32.08 73.64
CA VAL A 3 -36.71 -31.58 73.21
C VAL A 3 -36.67 -31.74 71.69
N ASP A 4 -36.99 -30.67 70.97
CA ASP A 4 -36.80 -30.51 69.53
C ASP A 4 -35.46 -29.82 69.28
N LEU A 5 -34.61 -30.35 68.40
CA LEU A 5 -33.52 -29.62 67.72
C LEU A 5 -33.08 -30.39 66.43
N PRO A 6 -32.54 -29.73 65.40
CA PRO A 6 -33.23 -29.54 64.12
C PRO A 6 -32.56 -30.18 62.90
N SER A 7 -33.33 -30.35 61.81
CA SER A 7 -32.89 -30.86 60.51
C SER A 7 -31.95 -29.91 59.76
N PHE A 8 -30.81 -30.42 59.31
CA PHE A 8 -29.83 -29.70 58.48
C PHE A 8 -30.37 -29.52 57.04
N GLN A 9 -30.54 -28.28 56.59
CA GLN A 9 -30.93 -27.96 55.19
C GLN A 9 -29.69 -27.59 54.38
N THR A 10 -29.38 -28.38 53.34
CA THR A 10 -28.32 -28.08 52.38
C THR A 10 -28.72 -26.92 51.47
N SER A 11 -27.95 -25.83 51.53
CA SER A 11 -28.11 -24.65 50.67
C SER A 11 -27.82 -24.99 49.20
N LYS A 12 -28.78 -24.70 48.31
CA LYS A 12 -28.54 -24.66 46.86
C LYS A 12 -27.90 -23.32 46.51
N THR A 13 -26.65 -23.34 46.07
CA THR A 13 -25.95 -22.15 45.55
C THR A 13 -26.53 -21.77 44.19
N THR A 14 -27.51 -20.88 44.18
CA THR A 14 -28.02 -20.24 42.96
C THR A 14 -26.96 -19.25 42.48
N SER A 15 -26.34 -19.51 41.33
CA SER A 15 -25.43 -18.56 40.68
C SER A 15 -26.24 -17.35 40.21
N ILE A 16 -26.17 -16.25 40.96
CA ILE A 16 -26.77 -14.96 40.62
C ILE A 16 -25.94 -14.36 39.47
N HIS A 17 -26.36 -14.62 38.23
CA HIS A 17 -25.86 -13.88 37.08
C HIS A 17 -26.53 -12.50 37.10
N ASN A 18 -25.75 -11.45 37.38
CA ASN A 18 -26.27 -10.09 37.45
C ASN A 18 -26.54 -9.59 36.02
N PRO A 19 -27.80 -9.36 35.60
CA PRO A 19 -28.13 -9.07 34.20
C PRO A 19 -27.47 -7.77 33.71
N THR A 20 -27.20 -6.85 34.61
CA THR A 20 -26.48 -5.58 34.35
C THR A 20 -25.03 -5.80 33.93
N SER A 21 -24.30 -6.76 34.51
CA SER A 21 -22.91 -7.04 34.12
C SER A 21 -22.83 -7.73 32.76
N ALA A 22 -23.82 -8.56 32.41
CA ALA A 22 -23.91 -9.19 31.09
C ALA A 22 -24.19 -8.16 29.98
N LEU A 23 -25.08 -7.20 30.23
CA LEU A 23 -25.39 -6.12 29.28
C LEU A 23 -24.20 -5.18 29.07
N ILE A 24 -23.47 -4.81 30.14
CA ILE A 24 -22.27 -3.97 30.04
C ILE A 24 -21.15 -4.69 29.27
N ALA A 25 -20.92 -5.97 29.53
CA ALA A 25 -19.93 -6.77 28.81
C ALA A 25 -20.25 -6.87 27.30
N CYS A 26 -21.53 -7.04 26.96
CA CYS A 26 -21.97 -7.10 25.56
C CYS A 26 -21.77 -5.75 24.84
N LEU A 27 -22.03 -4.64 25.54
CA LEU A 27 -21.89 -3.28 24.99
C LEU A 27 -20.41 -2.91 24.78
N VAL A 28 -19.51 -3.35 25.67
CA VAL A 28 -18.06 -3.19 25.52
C VAL A 28 -17.51 -4.05 24.37
N LEU A 29 -17.96 -5.30 24.23
CA LEU A 29 -17.55 -6.19 23.14
C LEU A 29 -18.04 -5.71 21.77
N ALA A 30 -19.27 -5.22 21.70
CA ALA A 30 -19.84 -4.65 20.48
C ALA A 30 -19.09 -3.38 20.05
N CYS A 31 -18.81 -2.47 20.99
CA CYS A 31 -18.04 -1.25 20.71
C CYS A 31 -16.60 -1.57 20.28
N GLY A 32 -15.96 -2.57 20.91
CA GLY A 32 -14.64 -3.05 20.53
C GLY A 32 -14.58 -3.60 19.10
N MET A 33 -15.58 -4.37 18.67
CA MET A 33 -15.66 -4.88 17.30
C MET A 33 -15.94 -3.78 16.27
N VAL A 34 -16.77 -2.79 16.60
CA VAL A 34 -17.03 -1.62 15.74
C VAL A 34 -15.77 -0.75 15.59
N ALA A 35 -14.96 -0.61 16.64
CA ALA A 35 -13.68 0.10 16.59
C ALA A 35 -12.57 -0.67 15.83
N PHE A 36 -12.56 -2.01 15.91
CA PHE A 36 -11.59 -2.83 15.16
C PHE A 36 -11.89 -2.86 13.66
N SER A 37 -13.17 -2.87 13.29
CA SER A 37 -13.60 -2.88 11.90
C SER A 37 -13.37 -1.53 11.20
N SER A 38 -13.56 -0.39 11.89
CA SER A 38 -13.27 0.94 11.31
C SER A 38 -11.79 1.17 10.96
N MET A 39 -10.84 0.55 11.67
CA MET A 39 -9.41 0.60 11.35
C MET A 39 -9.07 -0.17 10.06
N ALA A 40 -9.86 -1.20 9.72
CA ALA A 40 -9.70 -1.98 8.49
C ALA A 40 -10.32 -1.32 7.24
N TYR A 41 -11.13 -0.26 7.41
CA TYR A 41 -11.77 0.49 6.32
C TYR A 41 -11.03 1.79 5.93
N ALA A 42 -9.82 2.03 6.46
CA ALA A 42 -8.95 3.04 5.90
C ALA A 42 -8.41 2.55 4.55
N GLN A 43 -9.24 2.70 3.51
CA GLN A 43 -8.82 2.42 2.13
C GLN A 43 -7.63 3.31 1.80
N ASN A 44 -6.50 2.68 1.46
CA ASN A 44 -5.39 3.34 0.79
C ASN A 44 -5.92 4.02 -0.46
N ARG A 45 -6.18 5.33 -0.36
CA ARG A 45 -6.40 6.21 -1.51
C ARG A 45 -5.04 6.37 -2.18
N ASN A 46 -4.57 5.32 -2.85
CA ASN A 46 -3.49 5.44 -3.82
C ASN A 46 -4.05 6.21 -5.01
N SER A 47 -4.21 7.53 -4.85
CA SER A 47 -4.28 8.43 -5.98
C SER A 47 -3.00 8.19 -6.78
N ALA A 48 -3.11 7.92 -8.07
CA ALA A 48 -1.94 7.84 -8.94
C ALA A 48 -1.20 9.19 -8.83
N SER A 49 -0.02 9.17 -8.21
CA SER A 49 0.85 10.33 -8.09
C SER A 49 2.05 10.16 -9.00
N TRP A 50 2.46 11.24 -9.64
CA TRP A 50 3.71 11.29 -10.37
C TRP A 50 4.85 11.51 -9.38
N ALA A 51 5.85 10.65 -9.41
CA ALA A 51 7.09 10.84 -8.69
C ALA A 51 8.20 11.20 -9.70
N PRO A 52 9.08 12.15 -9.37
CA PRO A 52 10.25 12.41 -10.20
C PRO A 52 11.19 11.19 -10.18
N LEU A 53 11.87 10.97 -11.30
CA LEU A 53 12.97 10.02 -11.37
C LEU A 53 14.11 10.46 -10.45
N THR A 54 14.72 9.53 -9.74
CA THR A 54 15.92 9.81 -8.93
C THR A 54 17.12 10.09 -9.82
N ASN A 55 17.24 9.38 -10.94
CA ASN A 55 18.31 9.56 -11.92
C ASN A 55 17.74 10.22 -13.18
N LEU A 56 18.25 11.40 -13.53
CA LEU A 56 17.86 12.12 -14.73
C LEU A 56 18.59 11.58 -15.97
N PRO A 57 18.01 11.71 -17.18
CA PRO A 57 18.69 11.33 -18.41
C PRO A 57 19.97 12.17 -18.61
N PRO A 58 21.04 11.62 -19.24
CA PRO A 58 22.30 12.33 -19.44
C PRO A 58 22.17 13.65 -20.18
N GLY A 59 21.20 13.77 -21.10
CA GLY A 59 20.92 14.98 -21.86
C GLY A 59 19.90 15.92 -21.22
N GLY A 60 19.47 15.72 -19.96
CA GLY A 60 18.54 16.61 -19.24
C GLY A 60 17.09 16.61 -19.74
N SER A 61 16.87 16.54 -21.05
CA SER A 61 15.56 16.49 -21.71
C SER A 61 15.43 15.26 -22.59
N VAL A 62 14.22 14.73 -22.67
CA VAL A 62 13.88 13.60 -23.53
C VAL A 62 12.61 13.89 -24.33
N ILE A 63 12.61 13.41 -25.58
CA ILE A 63 11.48 13.37 -26.48
C ILE A 63 11.31 11.94 -26.99
N ASN A 64 10.19 11.63 -27.66
CA ASN A 64 9.92 10.34 -28.31
C ASN A 64 10.28 9.11 -27.46
N MET A 65 9.34 8.67 -26.62
CA MET A 65 9.51 7.50 -25.75
C MET A 65 8.89 6.25 -26.36
N LEU A 66 9.65 5.15 -26.37
CA LEU A 66 9.19 3.84 -26.84
C LEU A 66 9.50 2.80 -25.78
N LEU A 67 8.49 1.99 -25.42
CA LEU A 67 8.66 0.83 -24.55
C LEU A 67 9.18 -0.37 -25.37
N LEU A 68 10.23 -1.01 -24.89
CA LEU A 68 10.85 -2.17 -25.52
C LEU A 68 10.26 -3.46 -24.95
N SER A 69 10.43 -4.55 -25.69
CA SER A 69 9.96 -5.88 -25.29
C SER A 69 10.65 -6.43 -24.04
N ASP A 70 11.84 -5.93 -23.70
CA ASP A 70 12.60 -6.29 -22.50
C ASP A 70 12.17 -5.49 -21.25
N GLY A 71 11.16 -4.62 -21.37
CA GLY A 71 10.69 -3.76 -20.29
C GLY A 71 11.58 -2.55 -20.01
N SER A 72 12.53 -2.22 -20.89
CA SER A 72 13.22 -0.93 -20.87
C SER A 72 12.48 0.12 -21.71
N VAL A 73 12.80 1.40 -21.50
CA VAL A 73 12.27 2.51 -22.32
C VAL A 73 13.43 3.16 -23.05
N ILE A 74 13.35 3.31 -24.36
CA ILE A 74 14.29 4.10 -25.15
C ILE A 74 13.67 5.46 -25.46
N THR A 75 14.49 6.50 -25.35
CA THR A 75 14.09 7.88 -25.52
C THR A 75 15.09 8.59 -26.43
N GLN A 76 14.61 9.59 -27.16
CA GLN A 76 15.46 10.46 -27.94
C GLN A 76 15.83 11.70 -27.11
N SER A 77 17.05 12.22 -27.30
CA SER A 77 17.50 13.47 -26.68
C SER A 77 16.63 14.63 -27.13
N GLY A 78 16.05 15.35 -26.18
CA GLY A 78 15.30 16.58 -26.45
C GLY A 78 16.18 17.78 -26.80
N ASP A 79 17.47 17.72 -26.49
CA ASP A 79 18.40 18.83 -26.68
C ASP A 79 18.96 18.91 -28.10
N ASP A 80 19.22 17.76 -28.73
CA ASP A 80 19.87 17.68 -30.04
C ASP A 80 19.13 16.84 -31.09
N GLY A 81 18.17 15.98 -30.68
CA GLY A 81 17.48 15.07 -31.59
C GLY A 81 18.36 14.01 -32.26
N GLN A 82 19.63 13.89 -31.89
CA GLN A 82 20.60 12.95 -32.47
C GLN A 82 20.91 11.78 -31.53
N HIS A 83 21.02 12.06 -30.23
CA HIS A 83 21.34 11.05 -29.23
C HIS A 83 20.10 10.31 -28.75
N TRP A 84 20.30 9.08 -28.30
CA TRP A 84 19.26 8.23 -27.73
C TRP A 84 19.73 7.65 -26.40
N PHE A 85 18.81 7.60 -25.44
CA PHE A 85 19.05 7.10 -24.09
C PHE A 85 18.13 5.93 -23.81
N LYS A 86 18.62 4.93 -23.08
CA LYS A 86 17.83 3.79 -22.61
C LYS A 86 17.73 3.81 -21.10
N LEU A 87 16.50 3.85 -20.60
CA LEU A 87 16.15 3.72 -19.18
C LEU A 87 15.81 2.25 -18.88
N THR A 88 16.65 1.62 -18.09
CA THR A 88 16.42 0.26 -17.58
C THR A 88 15.81 0.35 -16.18
N PRO A 89 14.70 -0.36 -15.89
CA PRO A 89 14.14 -0.40 -14.55
C PRO A 89 15.11 -1.04 -13.56
N ASP A 90 14.90 -0.80 -12.27
CA ASP A 90 15.63 -1.48 -11.21
C ASP A 90 15.24 -2.98 -11.10
N ALA A 91 15.89 -3.70 -10.19
CA ALA A 91 15.67 -5.13 -10.00
C ALA A 91 14.24 -5.51 -9.58
N HIS A 92 13.42 -4.55 -9.13
CA HIS A 92 12.02 -4.74 -8.78
C HIS A 92 11.06 -4.33 -9.91
N GLY A 93 11.59 -3.92 -11.07
CA GLY A 93 10.81 -3.43 -12.21
C GLY A 93 10.39 -1.96 -12.09
N SER A 94 10.87 -1.22 -11.09
CA SER A 94 10.54 0.19 -10.92
C SER A 94 11.50 1.07 -11.72
N TYR A 95 10.95 2.07 -12.42
CA TYR A 95 11.76 3.04 -13.15
C TYR A 95 12.31 4.16 -12.26
N LEU A 96 11.81 4.32 -11.03
CA LEU A 96 12.13 5.45 -10.15
C LEU A 96 13.64 5.55 -9.85
N ASN A 97 14.27 4.40 -9.56
CA ASN A 97 15.71 4.25 -9.38
C ASN A 97 16.38 3.62 -10.62
N GLY A 98 15.73 3.72 -11.78
CA GLY A 98 16.24 3.14 -13.01
C GLY A 98 17.58 3.73 -13.43
N THR A 99 18.29 3.00 -14.29
CA THR A 99 19.61 3.40 -14.79
C THR A 99 19.50 3.85 -16.24
N TRP A 100 20.12 4.98 -16.55
CA TRP A 100 20.22 5.50 -17.91
C TRP A 100 21.51 5.04 -18.57
N THR A 101 21.43 4.68 -19.85
CA THR A 101 22.58 4.40 -20.71
C THR A 101 22.44 5.15 -22.03
N THR A 102 23.56 5.65 -22.55
CA THR A 102 23.59 6.29 -23.88
C THR A 102 23.80 5.22 -24.94
N THR A 103 23.00 5.27 -25.99
CA THR A 103 23.10 4.37 -27.14
C THR A 103 23.83 5.04 -28.31
N ALA A 104 24.06 4.31 -29.39
CA ALA A 104 24.72 4.86 -30.57
C ALA A 104 23.92 6.04 -31.14
N PRO A 105 24.57 7.18 -31.47
CA PRO A 105 23.88 8.33 -32.02
C PRO A 105 23.39 8.05 -33.45
N MET A 106 22.34 8.77 -33.86
CA MET A 106 21.90 8.79 -35.25
C MET A 106 22.93 9.55 -36.12
N SER A 107 23.02 9.19 -37.40
CA SER A 107 23.87 9.93 -38.36
C SER A 107 23.38 11.37 -38.59
N PHE A 108 22.08 11.61 -38.46
CA PHE A 108 21.45 12.92 -38.62
C PHE A 108 20.45 13.16 -37.49
N PRO A 109 20.37 14.39 -36.95
CA PRO A 109 19.35 14.73 -35.96
C PRO A 109 17.95 14.63 -36.58
N ARG A 110 17.02 14.06 -35.81
CA ARG A 110 15.59 13.97 -36.17
C ARG A 110 14.78 14.59 -35.06
N ILE A 111 14.03 15.63 -35.39
CA ILE A 111 13.11 16.30 -34.47
C ILE A 111 11.71 16.30 -35.08
N TYR A 112 10.84 17.22 -34.67
CA TYR A 112 9.42 17.28 -35.04
C TYR A 112 9.11 16.86 -36.49
N PHE A 113 8.21 15.88 -36.64
CA PHE A 113 7.66 15.40 -37.91
C PHE A 113 8.67 14.82 -38.93
N SER A 114 9.75 14.18 -38.46
CA SER A 114 10.84 13.61 -39.30
C SER A 114 10.93 12.09 -39.33
#